data_AF-A0A0H4X6S0-F1
#
_entry.id   AF-A0A0H4X6S0-F1
#
_cell.length_a   1.000
_cell.length_b   1.000
_cell.length_c   1.000
_cell.angle_alpha   90.00
_cell.angle_beta   90.00
_cell.angle_gamma   90.00
#
_symmetry.space_group_name_H-M   'P 1'
#
loop_
_entity.id
_entity.type
_entity.pdbx_description
1 polymer ?
#
loop_
_entity_poly.entity_id
_entity_poly.type
_entity_poly.pdbx_seq_one_letter_code
_entity_poly.pdbx_strand_id
1 'polypeptide(L)'
;MTLLHGERRWRLPAQGEDWLVIPSVDLERLKLQREPVPDVFVTTALTRWLASPAAHTLYAMYEALGGSRPLGLSGLERRRYEQRLQQRLADAFTHGELVALPEARPVLLPAPWSEPPPNKEEEAQVEEQTWLAIELKDEEGTPVPNAHYRVTLPDGSTREGTLNKNGYARVEGVNPGQCQVTFPELDGLSWS
;
A
#
# COMPACT_ATOMS: atom_id res chain seq x y z
N MET A 1 -34.56 23.32 -19.70
CA MET A 1 -33.77 24.53 -19.33
C MET A 1 -32.48 24.06 -18.68
N THR A 2 -31.38 24.17 -19.42
CA THR A 2 -30.06 23.61 -19.10
C THR A 2 -29.31 24.56 -18.19
N LEU A 3 -29.23 24.25 -16.89
CA LEU A 3 -28.51 25.08 -15.91
C LEU A 3 -27.19 24.41 -15.52
N LEU A 4 -26.12 24.85 -16.19
CA LEU A 4 -24.76 25.01 -15.65
C LEU A 4 -24.31 23.86 -14.73
N HIS A 5 -23.84 22.78 -15.35
CA HIS A 5 -23.16 21.65 -14.71
C HIS A 5 -21.73 22.03 -14.34
N GLY A 6 -21.57 22.97 -13.41
CA GLY A 6 -20.29 23.16 -12.73
C GLY A 6 -20.08 21.97 -11.79
N GLU A 7 -19.25 21.02 -12.20
CA GLU A 7 -18.63 19.94 -11.41
C GLU A 7 -19.31 19.64 -10.06
N ARG A 8 -20.53 19.10 -10.10
CA ARG A 8 -21.33 18.88 -8.89
C ARG A 8 -20.96 17.55 -8.26
N ARG A 9 -19.80 17.50 -7.63
CA ARG A 9 -19.29 16.30 -6.96
C ARG A 9 -19.32 16.47 -5.45
N TRP A 10 -19.88 15.51 -4.73
CA TRP A 10 -19.98 15.53 -3.27
C TRP A 10 -19.39 14.27 -2.67
N ARG A 11 -18.64 14.41 -1.58
CA ARG A 11 -18.03 13.29 -0.85
C ARG A 11 -18.79 13.08 0.45
N LEU A 12 -19.26 11.86 0.68
CA LEU A 12 -20.03 11.48 1.88
C LEU A 12 -19.34 10.30 2.59
N PRO A 13 -19.13 10.37 3.91
CA PRO A 13 -18.44 9.31 4.63
C PRO A 13 -19.33 8.08 4.81
N ALA A 14 -18.94 6.91 4.31
CA ALA A 14 -19.65 5.65 4.53
C ALA A 14 -18.87 4.72 5.49
N GLN A 15 -19.44 3.55 5.79
CA GLN A 15 -18.78 2.55 6.63
C GLN A 15 -17.62 1.93 5.86
N GLY A 16 -16.38 2.25 6.23
CA GLY A 16 -15.16 1.69 5.63
C GLY A 16 -14.62 2.41 4.39
N GLU A 17 -15.46 3.17 3.68
CA GLU A 17 -15.08 3.90 2.46
C GLU A 17 -15.79 5.26 2.41
N ASP A 18 -15.31 6.20 1.59
CA ASP A 18 -16.04 7.43 1.29
C ASP A 18 -16.84 7.21 0.01
N TRP A 19 -18.04 7.76 -0.11
CA TRP A 19 -18.84 7.66 -1.33
C TRP A 19 -18.80 9.00 -2.06
N LEU A 20 -18.42 8.94 -3.33
CA LEU A 20 -18.45 10.08 -4.23
C LEU A 20 -19.79 10.09 -4.95
N VAL A 21 -20.63 11.06 -4.63
CA VAL A 21 -21.90 11.29 -5.33
C VAL A 21 -21.67 12.27 -6.46
N ILE A 22 -22.04 11.86 -7.67
CA ILE A 22 -22.01 12.68 -8.87
C ILE A 22 -23.33 12.56 -9.64
N PRO A 23 -23.71 13.57 -10.42
CA PRO A 23 -24.76 13.44 -11.41
C PRO A 23 -24.43 12.35 -12.43
N SER A 24 -25.43 11.60 -12.85
CA SER A 24 -25.26 10.56 -13.88
C SER A 24 -24.70 11.11 -15.20
N VAL A 25 -25.05 12.35 -15.55
CA VAL A 25 -24.50 13.06 -16.71
C VAL A 25 -22.97 13.27 -16.63
N ASP A 26 -22.43 13.41 -15.42
CA ASP A 26 -20.99 13.52 -15.19
C ASP A 26 -20.31 12.14 -15.22
N LEU A 27 -21.01 11.08 -14.76
CA LEU A 27 -20.51 9.70 -14.82
C LEU A 27 -20.23 9.27 -16.26
N GLU A 28 -21.16 9.51 -17.19
CA GLU A 28 -20.99 9.18 -18.61
C GLU A 28 -19.81 9.94 -19.23
N ARG A 29 -19.59 11.19 -18.81
CA ARG A 29 -18.43 11.99 -19.24
C ARG A 29 -17.11 11.44 -18.74
N LEU A 30 -17.08 10.98 -17.50
CA LEU A 30 -15.86 10.55 -16.81
C LEU A 30 -15.45 9.11 -17.15
N LYS A 31 -16.31 8.32 -17.79
CA LYS A 31 -16.07 6.90 -18.13
C LYS A 31 -15.50 6.08 -16.97
N LEU A 32 -15.96 6.35 -15.75
CA LEU A 32 -15.49 5.68 -14.55
C LEU A 32 -15.93 4.21 -14.58
N GLN A 33 -14.98 3.28 -14.62
CA GLN A 33 -15.22 1.83 -14.52
C GLN A 33 -15.47 1.39 -13.07
N ARG A 34 -16.36 2.08 -12.35
CA ARG A 34 -16.71 1.75 -10.96
C ARG A 34 -18.16 1.32 -10.90
N GLU A 35 -18.43 0.24 -10.19
CA GLU A 35 -19.81 -0.20 -9.95
C GLU A 35 -20.51 0.82 -9.04
N PRO A 36 -21.67 1.37 -9.48
CA PRO A 36 -22.43 2.27 -8.65
C PRO A 36 -23.01 1.53 -7.45
N VAL A 37 -23.00 2.20 -6.30
CA VAL A 37 -23.61 1.68 -5.08
C VAL A 37 -25.13 1.59 -5.29
N PRO A 38 -25.78 0.44 -5.00
CA PRO A 38 -27.23 0.31 -5.14
C PRO A 38 -28.00 1.33 -4.30
N ASP A 39 -29.12 1.82 -4.83
CA ASP A 39 -29.94 2.88 -4.21
C ASP A 39 -30.41 2.54 -2.78
N VAL A 40 -30.66 1.26 -2.49
CA VAL A 40 -31.06 0.78 -1.17
C VAL A 40 -30.01 1.09 -0.10
N PHE A 41 -28.72 0.99 -0.44
CA PHE A 41 -27.63 1.32 0.48
C PHE A 41 -27.52 2.84 0.66
N VAL A 42 -27.72 3.60 -0.42
CA VAL A 42 -27.69 5.07 -0.38
C VAL A 42 -28.83 5.63 0.44
N THR A 43 -30.06 5.19 0.22
CA THR A 43 -31.24 5.63 0.97
C THR A 43 -31.16 5.31 2.47
N THR A 44 -30.60 4.15 2.80
CA THR A 44 -30.30 3.78 4.19
C THR A 44 -29.22 4.69 4.79
N ALA A 45 -28.18 5.03 4.02
CA ALA A 45 -27.11 5.92 4.46
C ALA A 45 -27.56 7.39 4.63
N LEU A 46 -28.52 7.87 3.83
CA LEU A 46 -29.08 9.24 3.95
C LEU A 46 -29.59 9.54 5.37
N THR A 47 -30.30 8.59 5.98
CA THR A 47 -30.83 8.74 7.34
C THR A 47 -29.70 8.90 8.36
N ARG A 48 -28.61 8.14 8.19
CA ARG A 48 -27.41 8.23 9.05
C ARG A 48 -26.68 9.56 8.86
N TRP A 49 -26.55 10.03 7.63
CA TRP A 49 -25.86 11.29 7.34
C TRP A 49 -26.60 12.52 7.83
N LEU A 50 -27.93 12.51 7.84
CA LEU A 50 -28.74 13.56 8.46
C LEU A 50 -28.50 13.67 9.97
N ALA A 51 -28.22 12.54 10.64
CA ALA A 51 -27.83 12.50 12.05
C ALA A 51 -26.33 12.77 12.29
N SER A 52 -25.56 13.03 11.22
CA SER A 52 -24.10 13.23 11.26
C SER A 52 -23.74 14.66 10.80
N PRO A 53 -22.51 15.14 11.06
CA PRO A 53 -22.06 16.43 10.52
C PRO A 53 -22.09 16.49 8.98
N ALA A 54 -22.09 15.35 8.28
CA ALA A 54 -22.25 15.26 6.83
C ALA A 54 -23.60 15.78 6.30
N ALA A 55 -24.57 16.12 7.16
CA ALA A 55 -25.85 16.70 6.77
C ALA A 55 -25.70 17.98 5.92
N HIS A 56 -24.63 18.77 6.13
CA HIS A 56 -24.39 19.96 5.31
C HIS A 56 -24.20 19.63 3.83
N THR A 57 -23.58 18.49 3.52
CA THR A 57 -23.36 18.02 2.16
C THR A 57 -24.69 17.64 1.52
N LEU A 58 -25.58 17.00 2.28
CA LEU A 58 -26.94 16.69 1.80
C LEU A 58 -27.75 17.95 1.47
N TYR A 59 -27.60 19.02 2.26
CA TYR A 59 -28.23 20.30 1.95
C TYR A 59 -27.71 20.89 0.64
N ALA A 60 -26.40 20.81 0.39
CA ALA A 60 -25.79 21.28 -0.85
C ALA A 60 -26.25 20.44 -2.08
N MET A 61 -26.39 19.13 -1.91
CA MET A 61 -26.93 18.24 -2.95
C MET A 61 -28.39 18.58 -3.26
N TYR A 62 -29.21 18.76 -2.23
CA TYR A 62 -30.61 19.13 -2.39
C TYR A 62 -30.77 20.49 -3.08
N GLU A 63 -29.95 21.47 -2.72
CA GLU A 63 -29.91 22.78 -3.39
C GLU A 63 -29.56 22.66 -4.88
N ALA A 64 -28.56 21.85 -5.22
CA ALA A 64 -28.19 21.59 -6.60
C ALA A 64 -29.31 20.93 -7.41
N LEU A 65 -30.13 20.10 -6.78
CA LEU A 65 -31.33 19.51 -7.39
C LEU A 65 -32.53 20.47 -7.48
N GLY A 66 -32.34 21.75 -7.16
CA GLY A 66 -33.37 22.79 -7.19
C GLY A 66 -34.11 23.00 -5.87
N GLY A 67 -33.63 22.38 -4.79
CA GLY A 67 -34.11 22.61 -3.43
C GLY A 67 -33.67 23.96 -2.86
N SER A 68 -34.33 24.40 -1.78
CA SER A 68 -33.98 25.65 -1.08
C SER A 68 -33.16 25.35 0.18
N ARG A 69 -32.18 26.17 0.54
CA ARG A 69 -31.43 26.01 1.81
C ARG A 69 -32.31 26.27 3.05
N PRO A 70 -32.07 25.56 4.16
CA PRO A 70 -32.83 25.78 5.39
C PRO A 70 -32.32 27.03 6.12
N LEU A 71 -32.98 28.18 5.93
CA LEU A 71 -32.68 29.43 6.65
C LEU A 71 -33.80 29.72 7.66
N GLY A 72 -33.45 29.91 8.94
CA GLY A 72 -34.37 30.40 9.97
C GLY A 72 -35.56 29.48 10.32
N LEU A 73 -35.45 28.16 10.10
CA LEU A 73 -36.56 27.22 10.31
C LEU A 73 -36.81 26.89 11.79
N SER A 74 -38.09 26.86 12.19
CA SER A 74 -38.53 26.31 13.47
C SER A 74 -38.27 24.80 13.56
N GLY A 75 -38.22 24.20 14.76
CA GLY A 75 -37.94 22.77 14.94
C GLY A 75 -38.88 21.82 14.16
N LEU A 76 -40.17 22.17 14.05
CA LEU A 76 -41.15 21.40 13.24
C LEU A 76 -40.95 21.59 11.74
N GLU A 77 -40.55 22.78 11.31
CA GLU A 77 -40.27 23.08 9.90
C GLU A 77 -38.99 22.39 9.43
N ARG A 78 -37.99 22.29 10.31
CA ARG A 78 -36.78 21.49 10.07
C ARG A 78 -37.12 20.03 9.80
N ARG A 79 -37.95 19.39 10.62
CA ARG A 79 -38.39 17.99 10.40
C ARG A 79 -39.05 17.78 9.04
N ARG A 80 -39.95 18.68 8.64
CA ARG A 80 -40.63 18.64 7.33
C ARG A 80 -39.67 18.90 6.17
N TYR A 81 -38.67 19.75 6.39
CA TYR A 81 -37.62 20.03 5.43
C TYR A 81 -36.71 18.81 5.23
N GLU A 82 -36.23 18.20 6.31
CA GLU A 82 -35.42 16.98 6.28
C GLU A 82 -36.14 15.83 5.57
N GLN A 83 -37.43 15.63 5.85
CA GLN A 83 -38.24 14.62 5.16
C GLN A 83 -38.34 14.88 3.65
N ARG A 84 -38.57 16.13 3.22
CA ARG A 84 -38.61 16.48 1.78
C ARG A 84 -37.26 16.30 1.10
N LEU A 85 -36.20 16.72 1.77
CA LEU A 85 -34.83 16.54 1.30
C LEU A 85 -34.51 15.05 1.13
N GLN A 86 -34.85 14.22 2.11
CA GLN A 86 -34.60 12.77 2.04
C GLN A 86 -35.38 12.14 0.88
N GLN A 87 -36.66 12.50 0.72
CA GLN A 87 -37.49 12.03 -0.39
C GLN A 87 -36.91 12.42 -1.75
N ARG A 88 -36.53 13.69 -1.94
CA ARG A 88 -35.99 14.16 -3.22
C ARG A 88 -34.62 13.54 -3.54
N LEU A 89 -33.75 13.36 -2.54
CA LEU A 89 -32.47 12.69 -2.74
C LEU A 89 -32.67 11.22 -3.09
N ALA A 90 -33.52 10.50 -2.34
CA ALA A 90 -33.85 9.10 -2.63
C ALA A 90 -34.41 8.92 -4.05
N ASP A 91 -35.33 9.80 -4.44
CA ASP A 91 -35.91 9.85 -5.78
C ASP A 91 -34.84 10.07 -6.86
N ALA A 92 -33.92 11.02 -6.64
CA ALA A 92 -32.82 11.29 -7.58
C ALA A 92 -31.86 10.09 -7.75
N PHE A 93 -31.59 9.33 -6.69
CA PHE A 93 -30.80 8.09 -6.80
C PHE A 93 -31.58 6.98 -7.52
N THR A 94 -32.86 6.83 -7.22
CA THR A 94 -33.73 5.80 -7.81
C THR A 94 -33.95 6.03 -9.31
N HIS A 95 -34.12 7.29 -9.73
CA HIS A 95 -34.27 7.67 -11.13
C HIS A 95 -32.93 7.76 -11.88
N GLY A 96 -31.80 7.52 -11.20
CA GLY A 96 -30.47 7.61 -11.79
C GLY A 96 -30.07 9.03 -12.19
N GLU A 97 -30.63 10.06 -11.57
CA GLU A 97 -30.14 11.45 -11.70
C GLU A 97 -28.80 11.61 -10.95
N LEU A 98 -28.69 10.97 -9.79
CA LEU A 98 -27.49 10.91 -8.96
C LEU A 98 -26.99 9.48 -8.85
N VAL A 99 -25.67 9.33 -8.88
CA VAL A 99 -24.99 8.05 -8.72
C VAL A 99 -23.98 8.18 -7.60
N ALA A 100 -24.03 7.26 -6.65
CA ALA A 100 -23.01 7.12 -5.61
C ALA A 100 -21.97 6.09 -6.07
N LEU A 101 -20.71 6.48 -6.13
CA LEU A 101 -19.59 5.60 -6.41
C LEU A 101 -18.80 5.36 -5.13
N PRO A 102 -18.35 4.12 -4.85
CA PRO A 102 -17.40 3.89 -3.78
C PRO A 102 -16.07 4.58 -4.15
N GLU A 103 -15.63 5.45 -3.25
CA GLU A 103 -14.33 6.09 -3.29
C GLU A 103 -13.52 5.53 -2.12
N ALA A 104 -12.61 4.61 -2.43
CA ALA A 104 -11.63 4.16 -1.45
C ALA A 104 -11.01 5.40 -0.82
N ARG A 105 -11.23 5.57 0.49
CA ARG A 105 -10.58 6.62 1.25
C ARG A 105 -9.09 6.45 0.95
N PRO A 106 -8.39 7.45 0.40
CA PRO A 106 -6.94 7.34 0.31
C PRO A 106 -6.49 7.15 1.74
N VAL A 107 -6.09 5.93 2.08
CA VAL A 107 -5.35 5.69 3.29
C VAL A 107 -4.11 6.53 3.06
N LEU A 108 -4.07 7.69 3.73
CA LEU A 108 -2.81 8.30 4.09
C LEU A 108 -2.14 7.26 4.96
N LEU A 109 -1.53 6.27 4.30
CA LEU A 109 -0.39 5.62 4.88
C LEU A 109 0.48 6.83 5.25
N PRO A 110 0.85 7.01 6.54
CA PRO A 110 1.92 7.94 6.84
C PRO A 110 2.99 7.62 5.82
N ALA A 111 3.52 8.65 5.13
CA ALA A 111 4.54 8.44 4.12
C ALA A 111 5.48 7.36 4.67
N PRO A 112 5.65 6.20 4.00
CA PRO A 112 6.73 5.31 4.40
C PRO A 112 7.93 6.25 4.48
N TRP A 113 8.53 6.33 5.66
CA TRP A 113 9.66 7.21 5.95
C TRP A 113 10.46 7.36 4.68
N SER A 114 10.51 8.57 4.08
CA SER A 114 10.92 8.75 2.69
C SER A 114 12.17 7.91 2.41
N GLU A 115 11.96 6.74 1.82
CA GLU A 115 13.05 5.94 1.34
C GLU A 115 13.65 6.79 0.22
N PRO A 116 14.97 7.04 0.25
CA PRO A 116 15.63 7.76 -0.83
C PRO A 116 15.23 7.08 -2.15
N PRO A 117 15.11 7.86 -3.25
CA PRO A 117 14.52 7.38 -4.50
C PRO A 117 15.12 6.04 -4.88
N PRO A 118 14.32 5.08 -5.40
CA PRO A 118 14.83 3.77 -5.76
C PRO A 118 15.96 4.01 -6.76
N ASN A 119 17.18 3.66 -6.35
CA ASN A 119 18.27 3.60 -7.29
C ASN A 119 17.81 2.65 -8.38
N LYS A 120 17.73 3.18 -9.59
CA LYS A 120 17.22 2.48 -10.76
C LYS A 120 18.34 1.62 -11.33
N GLU A 121 18.93 0.80 -10.46
CA GLU A 121 19.95 -0.17 -10.79
C GLU A 121 19.49 -1.49 -10.18
N GLU A 122 18.88 -2.26 -11.07
CA GLU A 122 18.80 -3.71 -11.02
C GLU A 122 17.98 -4.35 -9.89
N GLU A 123 16.97 -5.10 -10.30
CA GLU A 123 16.54 -6.32 -9.63
C GLU A 123 17.76 -7.23 -9.38
N ALA A 124 18.52 -6.96 -8.33
CA ALA A 124 19.28 -8.01 -7.67
C ALA A 124 18.36 -8.53 -6.57
N GLN A 125 17.71 -9.65 -6.85
CA GLN A 125 17.26 -10.56 -5.82
C GLN A 125 18.35 -10.53 -4.74
N VAL A 126 18.02 -10.12 -3.51
CA VAL A 126 18.92 -10.30 -2.38
C VAL A 126 18.97 -11.81 -2.19
N GLU A 127 19.83 -12.44 -2.98
CA GLU A 127 20.29 -13.79 -2.78
C GLU A 127 20.93 -13.74 -1.42
N GLU A 128 20.23 -14.30 -0.42
CA GLU A 128 20.64 -14.29 0.98
C GLU A 128 22.10 -14.74 1.06
N GLN A 129 23.03 -13.79 1.12
CA GLN A 129 24.44 -14.14 1.14
C GLN A 129 24.69 -14.85 2.48
N THR A 130 25.02 -16.13 2.38
CA THR A 130 25.32 -16.98 3.53
C THR A 130 26.74 -16.70 4.03
N TRP A 131 27.11 -17.35 5.12
CA TRP A 131 28.45 -17.30 5.69
C TRP A 131 29.06 -18.70 5.74
N LEU A 132 30.37 -18.78 5.50
CA LEU A 132 31.16 -20.01 5.60
C LEU A 132 32.10 -19.90 6.79
N ALA A 133 32.06 -20.86 7.71
CA ALA A 133 33.09 -21.02 8.74
C ALA A 133 34.07 -22.12 8.34
N ILE A 134 35.35 -21.84 8.52
CA ILE A 134 36.47 -22.72 8.23
C ILE A 134 37.16 -23.00 9.56
N GLU A 135 37.28 -24.27 9.91
CA GLU A 135 38.06 -24.76 11.05
C GLU A 135 39.15 -25.68 10.51
N LEU A 136 40.40 -25.47 10.93
CA LEU A 136 41.51 -26.34 10.60
C LEU A 136 42.13 -26.92 11.86
N LYS A 137 42.26 -28.24 11.88
CA LYS A 137 42.91 -29.03 12.92
C LYS A 137 43.94 -29.95 12.29
N ASP A 138 45.03 -30.25 13.00
CA ASP A 138 46.03 -31.24 12.58
C ASP A 138 45.59 -32.68 12.91
N GLU A 139 46.45 -33.68 12.65
CA GLU A 139 46.17 -35.11 12.89
C GLU A 139 45.92 -35.45 14.37
N GLU A 140 46.51 -34.70 15.30
CA GLU A 140 46.25 -34.81 16.75
C GLU A 140 45.00 -34.02 17.19
N GLY A 141 44.34 -33.29 16.27
CA GLY A 141 43.15 -32.50 16.54
C GLY A 141 43.42 -31.12 17.14
N THR A 142 44.67 -30.66 17.16
CA THR A 142 45.07 -29.32 17.62
C THR A 142 44.71 -28.29 16.54
N PRO A 143 44.10 -27.15 16.89
CA PRO A 143 43.83 -26.10 15.92
C PRO A 143 45.13 -25.56 15.33
N VAL A 144 45.15 -25.34 14.01
CA VAL A 144 46.31 -24.76 13.31
C VAL A 144 46.08 -23.24 13.14
N PRO A 145 46.65 -22.38 14.00
CA PRO A 145 46.44 -20.95 13.88
C PRO A 145 47.24 -20.33 12.74
N ASN A 146 46.78 -19.20 12.23
CA ASN A 146 47.47 -18.42 11.20
C ASN A 146 47.77 -19.15 9.88
N ALA A 147 47.11 -20.28 9.60
CA ALA A 147 47.23 -20.93 8.29
C ALA A 147 46.56 -20.06 7.21
N HIS A 148 47.22 -19.92 6.05
CA HIS A 148 46.63 -19.27 4.90
C HIS A 148 45.61 -20.19 4.22
N TYR A 149 44.42 -19.67 4.00
CA TYR A 149 43.33 -20.37 3.34
C TYR A 149 42.92 -19.63 2.06
N ARG A 150 42.42 -20.39 1.09
CA ARG A 150 41.85 -19.92 -0.16
C ARG A 150 40.51 -20.60 -0.39
N VAL A 151 39.45 -19.81 -0.52
CA VAL A 151 38.08 -20.25 -0.80
C VAL A 151 37.70 -19.85 -2.20
N THR A 152 37.29 -20.81 -3.02
CA THR A 152 36.64 -20.56 -4.31
C THR A 152 35.13 -20.61 -4.11
N LEU A 153 34.45 -19.50 -4.39
CA LEU A 153 33.01 -19.33 -4.29
C LEU A 153 32.31 -19.96 -5.50
N PRO A 154 30.99 -20.25 -5.43
CA PRO A 154 30.24 -20.81 -6.56
C PRO A 154 30.20 -19.88 -7.79
N ASP A 155 30.39 -18.57 -7.58
CA ASP A 155 30.49 -17.57 -8.66
C ASP A 155 31.85 -17.59 -9.40
N GLY A 156 32.78 -18.45 -8.97
CA GLY A 156 34.15 -18.53 -9.51
C GLY A 156 35.12 -17.51 -8.88
N SER A 157 34.61 -16.54 -8.12
CA SER A 157 35.41 -15.61 -7.34
C SER A 157 36.19 -16.33 -6.23
N THR A 158 37.45 -15.95 -6.01
CA THR A 158 38.31 -16.51 -4.95
C THR A 158 38.50 -15.51 -3.80
N ARG A 159 38.42 -15.98 -2.57
CA ARG A 159 38.71 -15.23 -1.34
C ARG A 159 39.85 -15.89 -0.57
N GLU A 160 40.80 -15.09 -0.13
CA GLU A 160 41.97 -15.54 0.61
C GLU A 160 42.02 -14.88 1.98
N GLY A 161 42.62 -15.56 2.95
CA GLY A 161 42.77 -15.02 4.29
C GLY A 161 43.59 -15.94 5.18
N THR A 162 43.64 -15.58 6.46
CA THR A 162 44.43 -16.29 7.45
C THR A 162 43.55 -16.70 8.62
N LEU A 163 43.72 -17.93 9.11
CA LEU A 163 43.00 -18.40 10.30
C LEU A 163 43.41 -17.61 11.54
N ASN A 164 42.48 -17.45 12.48
CA ASN A 164 42.77 -16.80 13.76
C ASN A 164 43.59 -17.71 14.69
N LYS A 165 43.90 -17.21 15.89
CA LYS A 165 44.67 -17.93 16.94
C LYS A 165 44.02 -19.24 17.40
N ASN A 166 42.75 -19.46 17.11
CA ASN A 166 41.99 -20.65 17.48
C ASN A 166 41.84 -21.61 16.28
N GLY A 167 42.47 -21.35 15.13
CA GLY A 167 42.33 -22.19 13.93
C GLY A 167 41.00 -21.98 13.18
N TYR A 168 40.32 -20.86 13.39
CA TYR A 168 39.05 -20.54 12.73
C TYR A 168 39.16 -19.34 11.78
N ALA A 169 38.41 -19.39 10.69
CA ALA A 169 38.07 -18.23 9.89
C ALA A 169 36.59 -18.21 9.56
N ARG A 170 36.05 -17.01 9.37
CA ARG A 170 34.69 -16.80 8.92
C ARG A 170 34.72 -15.93 7.68
N VAL A 171 34.11 -16.42 6.61
CA VAL A 171 33.96 -15.71 5.34
C VAL A 171 32.49 -15.33 5.21
N GLU A 172 32.21 -14.03 5.26
CA GLU A 172 30.87 -13.49 5.10
C GLU A 172 30.59 -13.15 3.64
N GLY A 173 29.32 -13.00 3.27
CA GLY A 173 28.92 -12.59 1.93
C GLY A 173 29.13 -13.68 0.87
N VAL A 174 28.94 -14.95 1.21
CA VAL A 174 29.12 -16.11 0.32
C VAL A 174 27.79 -16.43 -0.37
N ASN A 175 27.76 -16.54 -1.69
CA ASN A 175 26.55 -16.98 -2.39
C ASN A 175 26.22 -18.44 -2.05
N PRO A 176 24.94 -18.82 -1.89
CA PRO A 176 24.56 -20.20 -1.59
C PRO A 176 24.98 -21.13 -2.73
N GLY A 177 25.73 -22.18 -2.40
CA GLY A 177 26.22 -23.13 -3.41
C GLY A 177 27.46 -23.87 -2.96
N GLN A 178 28.06 -24.61 -3.90
CA GLN A 178 29.28 -25.37 -3.64
C GLN A 178 30.49 -24.43 -3.58
N CYS A 179 31.13 -24.38 -2.42
CA CYS A 179 32.39 -23.66 -2.22
C CYS A 179 33.53 -24.68 -2.09
N GLN A 180 34.72 -24.35 -2.60
CA GLN A 180 35.92 -25.17 -2.43
C GLN A 180 36.95 -24.44 -1.56
N VAL A 181 37.31 -25.03 -0.43
CA VAL A 181 38.33 -24.50 0.48
C VAL A 181 39.63 -25.26 0.26
N THR A 182 40.74 -24.52 0.16
CA THR A 182 42.10 -25.05 -0.04
C THR A 182 43.07 -24.31 0.88
N PHE A 183 44.13 -24.98 1.32
CA PHE A 183 45.15 -24.39 2.19
C PHE A 183 46.51 -24.43 1.47
N PRO A 184 46.80 -23.51 0.53
CA PRO A 184 47.91 -23.67 -0.42
C PRO A 184 49.29 -23.84 0.23
N GLU A 185 49.51 -23.29 1.43
CA GLU A 185 50.77 -23.45 2.16
C GLU A 185 50.91 -24.82 2.86
N LEU A 186 49.80 -25.50 3.11
CA LEU A 186 49.75 -26.82 3.74
C LEU A 186 49.55 -27.93 2.70
N ASP A 187 48.73 -27.67 1.69
CA ASP A 187 48.43 -28.55 0.56
C ASP A 187 49.67 -28.77 -0.34
N GLY A 188 50.60 -27.80 -0.34
CA GLY A 188 51.91 -27.92 -0.99
C GLY A 188 52.86 -28.93 -0.35
N LEU A 189 52.49 -29.56 0.77
CA LEU A 189 53.28 -30.62 1.42
C LEU A 189 52.78 -32.04 1.16
N SER A 190 51.72 -32.23 0.35
CA SER A 190 51.39 -33.55 -0.19
C SER A 190 52.06 -33.76 -1.55
N TRP A 191 53.34 -34.12 -1.48
CA TRP A 191 54.06 -35.13 -2.28
C TRP A 191 55.52 -34.72 -2.49
N SER A 192 56.38 -35.24 -1.62
CA SER A 192 57.72 -35.73 -1.97
C SER A 192 58.01 -36.98 -1.17
#